data_AF-A0A959P3Y6-F1
#
_entry.id   AF-A0A959P3Y6-F1
#
_cell.length_a   1.000
_cell.length_b   1.000
_cell.length_c   1.000
_cell.angle_alpha   90.00
_cell.angle_beta   90.00
_cell.angle_gamma   90.00
#
_symmetry.space_group_name_H-M   'P 1'
#
loop_
_entity.id
_entity.type
_entity.pdbx_description
1 polymer ?
#
loop_
_entity_poly.entity_id
_entity_poly.type
_entity_poly.pdbx_seq_one_letter_code
_entity_poly.pdbx_strand_id
1 'polypeptide(L)'
;FVPSKNVAANHQFKNAKSLFDNDAALLLEDDSLENKLGESVISSITNDELLQRLRKNIKRYSKPNAAKDIAIDVINLAESTWKN
;
A
#
# COMPACT_ATOMS: atom_id res chain seq x y z
N PHE A 1 -6.68 4.90 -0.11
CA PHE A 1 -6.08 4.73 1.21
C PHE A 1 -6.43 5.93 2.06
N VAL A 2 -6.76 5.67 3.33
CA VAL A 2 -7.11 6.69 4.32
C VAL A 2 -6.15 6.51 5.49
N PRO A 3 -4.99 7.19 5.49
CA PRO A 3 -4.00 7.02 6.55
C PRO A 3 -4.47 7.74 7.82
N SER A 4 -4.50 7.02 8.94
CA SER A 4 -4.77 7.61 10.24
C SER A 4 -3.59 8.48 10.69
N LYS A 5 -3.89 9.68 11.18
CA LYS A 5 -2.90 10.61 11.73
C LYS A 5 -2.34 10.18 13.09
N ASN A 6 -3.00 9.22 13.75
CA ASN A 6 -2.69 8.82 15.12
C ASN A 6 -1.66 7.68 15.22
N VAL A 7 -1.09 7.22 14.10
CA VAL A 7 -0.10 6.14 14.08
C VAL A 7 1.32 6.69 14.20
N ALA A 8 2.15 5.99 14.98
CA ALA A 8 3.55 6.35 15.21
C ALA A 8 4.29 6.71 13.90
N ALA A 9 5.05 7.82 13.95
CA ALA A 9 5.99 8.28 12.92
C ALA A 9 5.45 8.42 11.47
N ASN A 10 4.14 8.66 11.30
CA ASN A 10 3.48 8.87 10.00
C ASN A 10 3.69 7.70 9.00
N HIS A 11 3.91 6.49 9.50
CA HIS A 11 4.21 5.34 8.65
C HIS A 11 3.05 4.99 7.71
N GLN A 12 1.79 5.11 8.16
CA GLN A 12 0.63 4.88 7.28
C GLN A 12 0.58 5.87 6.12
N PHE A 13 0.83 7.15 6.39
CA PHE A 13 0.88 8.17 5.35
C PHE A 13 1.98 7.88 4.33
N LYS A 14 3.19 7.53 4.78
CA LYS A 14 4.32 7.18 3.90
C LYS A 14 3.99 6.00 2.98
N ASN A 15 3.37 4.95 3.52
CA ASN A 15 2.96 3.78 2.74
C ASN A 15 1.90 4.16 1.70
N ALA A 16 0.87 4.91 2.11
CA ALA A 16 -0.19 5.35 1.22
C ALA A 16 0.33 6.30 0.12
N LYS A 17 1.23 7.21 0.48
CA LYS A 17 1.89 8.17 -0.42
C LYS A 17 2.76 7.47 -1.46
N SER A 18 3.50 6.43 -1.07
CA SER A 18 4.29 5.60 -2.02
C SER A 18 3.42 4.98 -3.11
N LEU A 19 2.23 4.48 -2.77
CA LEU A 19 1.29 3.93 -3.74
C LEU A 19 0.62 5.02 -4.59
N PHE A 20 0.27 6.15 -3.97
CA PHE A 20 -0.34 7.29 -4.66
C PHE A 20 0.61 7.90 -5.70
N ASP A 21 1.86 8.14 -5.32
CA ASP A 21 2.90 8.72 -6.19
C ASP A 21 3.22 7.85 -7.41
N ASN A 22 2.80 6.59 -7.39
CA ASN A 22 2.99 5.62 -8.47
C ASN A 22 1.67 5.22 -9.16
N ASP A 23 0.64 6.06 -9.04
CA ASP A 23 -0.67 5.84 -9.66
C ASP A 23 -1.28 4.46 -9.34
N ALA A 24 -0.98 3.91 -8.17
CA ALA A 24 -1.46 2.62 -7.70
C ALA A 24 -2.58 2.74 -6.66
N ALA A 25 -2.82 3.96 -6.17
CA ALA A 25 -3.79 4.26 -5.14
C ALA A 25 -4.33 5.68 -5.28
N LEU A 26 -5.53 5.89 -4.76
CA LEU A 26 -6.00 7.22 -4.37
C LEU A 26 -5.69 7.45 -2.89
N LEU A 27 -5.37 8.69 -2.53
CA LEU A 27 -5.09 9.10 -1.16
C LEU A 27 -6.16 10.09 -0.72
N LEU A 28 -6.79 9.81 0.42
CA LEU A 28 -7.77 10.70 1.03
C LEU A 28 -7.35 10.93 2.49
N GLU A 29 -7.20 12.19 2.88
CA GLU A 29 -6.83 12.52 4.25
C GLU A 29 -8.02 12.34 5.20
N ASP A 30 -7.72 11.90 6.42
CA ASP A 30 -8.70 11.57 7.47
C ASP A 30 -9.69 12.72 7.74
N ASP A 31 -9.17 13.94 7.91
CA ASP A 31 -9.97 15.15 8.16
C ASP A 31 -10.91 15.52 7.00
N SER A 32 -10.71 14.94 5.81
CA SER A 32 -11.53 15.24 4.63
C SER A 32 -12.62 14.20 4.36
N LEU A 33 -12.70 13.14 5.17
CA LEU A 33 -13.57 11.99 4.92
C LEU A 33 -15.05 12.35 4.91
N GLU A 34 -15.54 13.08 5.91
CA GLU A 34 -16.97 13.40 6.02
C GLU A 34 -17.52 14.07 4.75
N ASN A 35 -16.71 14.92 4.13
CA ASN A 35 -17.14 15.71 2.97
C ASN A 35 -16.82 15.05 1.63
N LYS A 36 -15.74 14.24 1.55
CA LYS A 36 -15.19 13.79 0.26
C LYS A 36 -15.29 12.29 0.03
N LEU A 37 -15.53 11.48 1.06
CA LEU A 37 -15.45 10.02 0.92
C LEU A 37 -16.49 9.49 -0.08
N GLY A 38 -17.75 9.90 0.06
CA GLY A 38 -18.83 9.44 -0.82
C GLY A 38 -18.59 9.80 -2.28
N GLU A 39 -18.29 11.07 -2.56
CA GLU A 39 -17.97 11.56 -3.90
C GLU A 39 -16.74 10.85 -4.48
N SER A 40 -15.68 10.69 -3.69
CA SER A 40 -14.44 10.03 -4.13
C SER A 40 -14.69 8.57 -4.49
N VAL A 41 -15.49 7.85 -3.71
CA VAL A 41 -15.83 6.45 -4.02
C VAL A 41 -16.65 6.38 -5.31
N ILE A 42 -17.73 7.16 -5.43
CA ILE A 42 -18.63 7.10 -6.60
C ILE A 42 -17.88 7.49 -7.88
N SER A 43 -17.13 8.60 -7.86
CA SER A 43 -16.34 9.05 -9.00
C SER A 43 -15.24 8.06 -9.40
N SER A 44 -14.70 7.31 -8.43
CA SER A 44 -13.66 6.31 -8.71
C SER A 44 -14.22 5.04 -9.31
N ILE A 45 -15.32 4.50 -8.77
CA ILE A 45 -15.87 3.22 -9.23
C ILE A 45 -16.57 3.33 -10.58
N THR A 46 -16.99 4.53 -10.97
CA THR A 46 -17.62 4.80 -12.27
C THR A 46 -16.61 5.22 -13.36
N ASN A 47 -15.33 5.38 -13.00
CA ASN A 47 -14.27 5.75 -13.93
C ASN A 47 -13.41 4.53 -14.30
N ASP A 48 -13.77 3.88 -15.41
CA ASP A 48 -13.07 2.67 -15.88
C ASP A 48 -11.59 2.92 -16.21
N GLU A 49 -11.25 4.07 -16.78
CA GLU A 49 -9.86 4.40 -17.12
C GLU A 49 -9.00 4.51 -15.86
N LEU A 50 -9.51 5.21 -14.83
CA LEU A 50 -8.87 5.30 -13.52
C LEU A 50 -8.69 3.91 -12.90
N LEU A 51 -9.75 3.09 -12.88
CA LEU A 51 -9.68 1.73 -12.34
C LEU A 51 -8.66 0.87 -13.07
N GLN A 52 -8.58 0.96 -14.40
CA GLN A 52 -7.58 0.24 -15.19
C GLN A 52 -6.16 0.68 -14.84
N ARG A 53 -5.91 1.99 -14.71
CA ARG A 53 -4.61 2.55 -14.31
C ARG A 53 -4.20 2.04 -12.92
N LEU A 54 -5.09 2.18 -11.93
CA LEU A 54 -4.85 1.74 -10.56
C LEU A 54 -4.56 0.23 -10.50
N ARG A 55 -5.38 -0.60 -11.17
CA ARG A 55 -5.21 -2.07 -11.25
C ARG A 55 -3.87 -2.46 -11.87
N LYS A 56 -3.45 -1.79 -12.94
CA LYS A 56 -2.18 -2.06 -13.61
C LYS A 56 -0.99 -1.76 -12.70
N ASN A 57 -1.02 -0.62 -12.01
CA ASN A 57 0.11 -0.18 -11.20
C ASN A 57 0.19 -0.91 -9.85
N ILE A 58 -0.93 -1.17 -9.18
CA ILE A 58 -0.93 -1.88 -7.90
C ILE A 58 -0.37 -3.31 -8.01
N LYS A 59 -0.53 -3.96 -9.17
CA LYS A 59 0.07 -5.29 -9.42
C LYS A 59 1.60 -5.29 -9.29
N ARG A 60 2.29 -4.18 -9.56
CA ARG A 60 3.75 -4.06 -9.42
C ARG A 60 4.22 -4.14 -7.97
N TYR A 61 3.32 -3.83 -7.02
CA TYR A 61 3.56 -3.93 -5.58
C TYR A 61 3.26 -5.32 -5.03
N SER A 62 2.77 -6.25 -5.87
CA SER A 62 2.54 -7.62 -5.42
C SER A 62 3.87 -8.31 -5.10
N LYS A 63 3.87 -9.03 -3.98
CA LYS A 63 4.98 -9.89 -3.55
C LYS A 63 4.40 -11.30 -3.28
N PRO A 64 4.04 -12.06 -4.33
CA PRO A 64 3.33 -13.33 -4.17
C PRO A 64 4.09 -14.37 -3.34
N ASN A 65 5.42 -14.27 -3.32
CA ASN A 65 6.29 -15.18 -2.57
C ASN A 65 6.77 -14.60 -1.23
N ALA A 66 6.27 -13.45 -0.77
CA ALA A 66 6.82 -12.74 0.40
C ALA A 66 7.02 -13.64 1.63
N ALA A 67 6.03 -14.49 1.96
CA ALA A 67 6.14 -15.39 3.10
C ALA A 67 7.26 -16.43 2.93
N LYS A 68 7.41 -16.97 1.71
CA LYS A 68 8.48 -17.93 1.39
C LYS A 68 9.85 -17.25 1.43
N ASP A 69 9.95 -16.07 0.81
CA ASP A 69 11.20 -15.30 0.74
C ASP A 69 11.68 -14.95 2.16
N ILE A 70 10.78 -14.46 3.02
CA ILE A 70 11.08 -14.16 4.43
C ILE A 70 11.52 -15.43 5.18
N ALA A 71 10.82 -16.56 4.99
CA ALA A 71 11.17 -17.81 5.66
C ALA A 71 12.58 -18.29 5.29
N ILE A 72 12.94 -18.20 4.00
CA ILE A 72 14.28 -18.53 3.51
C ILE A 72 15.33 -17.60 4.12
N ASP A 73 15.07 -16.29 4.13
CA ASP A 73 16.00 -15.30 4.69
C ASP A 73 16.28 -15.55 6.18
N VAL A 74 15.24 -15.87 6.96
CA VAL A 74 15.37 -16.18 8.40
C VAL A 74 16.16 -17.47 8.63
N ILE A 75 15.91 -18.53 7.84
CA ILE A 75 16.65 -19.80 7.96
C ILE A 75 18.14 -19.57 7.64
N ASN A 76 18.44 -18.89 6.53
CA ASN A 76 19.82 -18.59 6.14
C ASN A 76 20.56 -17.79 7.22
N LEU A 77 19.88 -16.81 7.83
CA LEU A 77 20.45 -16.02 8.93
C LEU A 77 20.79 -16.91 10.14
N ALA A 78 19.88 -17.80 10.54
CA ALA A 78 20.11 -18.71 11.66
C ALA A 78 21.28 -19.67 11.39
N GLU A 79 21.35 -20.27 10.20
CA GLU A 79 22.45 -21.17 9.83
C GLU A 79 23.81 -20.45 9.79
N SER A 80 23.85 -19.22 9.26
CA SER A 80 25.07 -18.43 9.20
C SER A 80 25.59 -18.02 10.57
N THR A 81 24.67 -17.79 11.52
CA THR A 81 25.00 -17.46 12.91
C THR A 81 25.53 -18.67 13.67
N TRP A 82 25.05 -19.88 13.38
CA TRP A 82 25.52 -21.12 14.01
C TRP A 82 26.84 -21.66 13.48
N LYS A 83 27.25 -21.26 12.27
CA LYS A 83 28.52 -21.68 11.66
C LYS A 83 29.71 -20.82 12.08
N ASN A 84 29.48 -19.70 12.77
CA ASN A 84 30.49 -18.83 13.39
C ASN A 84 30.60 -19.13 14.89
#